data_AF-A0A3R7EF73-F1
#
_entry.id   AF-A0A3R7EF73-F1
#
_cell.length_a   1.000
_cell.length_b   1.000
_cell.length_c   1.000
_cell.angle_alpha   90.00
_cell.angle_beta   90.00
_cell.angle_gamma   90.00
#
_symmetry.space_group_name_H-M   'P 1'
#
loop_
_entity.id
_entity.type
_entity.pdbx_description
1 polymer ?
#
loop_
_entity_poly.entity_id
_entity_poly.type
_entity_poly.pdbx_seq_one_letter_code
_entity_poly.pdbx_strand_id
1 'polypeptide(L)' 'AGLNPIRDRRGEKDLFGYTLRVKRTAIADELASAAELVIGQADEGIPAAIIRGYEYAKSNRGSARELVRAQEKSLF' A
#
# COMPACT_ATOMS: atom_id res chain seq x y z
N ALA A 1 8.74 -0.82 11.16
CA ALA A 1 7.37 -0.28 11.20
C ALA A 1 7.43 1.24 11.26
N GLY A 2 6.45 1.92 10.67
CA GLY A 2 6.36 3.38 10.59
C GLY A 2 5.16 3.84 9.74
N LEU A 3 4.71 2.97 8.84
CA LEU A 3 3.57 3.09 7.94
C LEU A 3 2.56 1.97 8.24
N ASN A 4 1.26 2.25 8.11
CA ASN A 4 0.23 1.21 7.95
C ASN A 4 0.21 0.73 6.49
N PRO A 5 0.52 -0.56 6.20
CA PRO A 5 0.65 -1.05 4.83
C PRO A 5 -0.67 -1.05 4.05
N ILE A 6 -1.81 -1.04 4.75
CA ILE A 6 -3.14 -1.05 4.14
C ILE A 6 -3.93 0.19 4.57
N ARG A 7 -4.41 0.95 3.60
CA ARG A 7 -5.43 1.98 3.83
C ARG A 7 -6.81 1.34 3.67
N ASP A 8 -7.50 1.18 4.80
CA ASP A 8 -8.89 0.75 4.81
C ASP A 8 -9.80 1.96 4.57
N ARG A 9 -10.55 1.94 3.47
CA ARG A 9 -11.49 2.99 3.08
C ARG A 9 -12.94 2.55 3.23
N ARG A 10 -13.19 1.37 3.81
CA ARG A 10 -14.55 0.89 4.06
C ARG A 10 -15.25 1.84 5.02
N GLY A 11 -16.49 2.19 4.73
CA GLY A 11 -17.26 3.19 5.49
C GLY A 11 -17.12 4.62 4.99
N GLU A 12 -16.10 4.94 4.19
CA GLU A 12 -16.02 6.25 3.52
C GLU A 12 -17.13 6.39 2.47
N LYS A 13 -17.45 7.64 2.13
CA LYS A 13 -18.40 8.01 1.08
C LYS A 13 -17.68 8.32 -0.23
N ASP A 14 -18.22 7.85 -1.34
CA ASP A 14 -17.75 8.23 -2.67
C ASP A 14 -18.35 9.58 -3.13
N LEU A 15 -18.04 9.97 -4.37
CA LEU A 15 -18.49 11.23 -4.98
C LEU A 15 -20.02 11.35 -5.10
N PHE A 16 -20.75 10.23 -5.02
CA PHE A 16 -22.21 10.18 -5.15
C PHE A 16 -22.89 9.85 -3.80
N GLY A 17 -22.13 9.82 -2.70
CA GLY A 17 -22.66 9.54 -1.36
C GLY A 17 -22.88 8.05 -1.06
N TYR A 18 -22.40 7.13 -1.90
CA TYR A 18 -22.45 5.70 -1.60
C TYR A 18 -21.34 5.30 -0.64
N THR A 19 -21.64 4.37 0.27
CA THR A 19 -20.67 3.85 1.23
C THR A 19 -19.79 2.79 0.58
N LEU A 20 -18.47 2.97 0.65
CA LEU A 20 -17.50 1.96 0.20
C LEU A 20 -17.59 0.71 1.09
N ARG A 21 -17.91 -0.45 0.49
CA ARG A 21 -18.08 -1.71 1.24
C ARG A 21 -16.82 -2.59 1.30
N VAL A 22 -15.98 -2.54 0.26
CA VAL A 22 -14.87 -3.50 0.07
C VAL A 22 -13.53 -2.86 -0.30
N LYS A 23 -13.34 -1.55 -0.05
CA LYS A 23 -12.14 -0.84 -0.47
C LYS A 23 -11.03 -0.90 0.58
N ARG A 24 -10.02 -1.75 0.32
CA ARG A 24 -8.73 -1.76 1.03
C ARG A 24 -7.62 -1.59 0.01
N THR A 25 -6.75 -0.62 0.21
CA THR A 25 -5.65 -0.31 -0.72
C THR A 25 -4.32 -0.70 -0.09
N ALA A 26 -3.50 -1.46 -0.80
CA ALA A 26 -2.15 -1.86 -0.40
C ALA A 26 -1.16 -0.71 -0.67
N ILE A 27 -1.16 0.31 0.20
CA ILE A 27 -0.35 1.52 0.04
C ILE A 27 1.14 1.20 -0.02
N ALA A 28 1.61 0.22 0.75
CA ALA A 28 3.01 -0.18 0.72
C ALA A 28 3.43 -0.66 -0.69
N ASP A 29 2.58 -1.42 -1.38
CA ASP A 29 2.87 -1.90 -2.73
C ASP A 29 2.79 -0.77 -3.75
N GLU A 30 1.79 0.12 -3.66
CA GLU A 30 1.70 1.29 -4.55
C GLU A 30 2.94 2.19 -4.46
N LEU A 31 3.46 2.42 -3.24
CA LEU A 31 4.69 3.18 -3.01
C LEU A 31 5.92 2.43 -3.53
N ALA A 32 6.00 1.11 -3.33
CA ALA A 32 7.09 0.29 -3.83
C ALA A 32 7.13 0.27 -5.37
N SER A 33 5.97 0.10 -6.02
CA SER A 33 5.84 0.16 -7.48
C SER A 33 6.21 1.54 -8.03
N ALA A 34 5.84 2.63 -7.34
CA ALA A 34 6.26 3.97 -7.75
C ALA A 34 7.78 4.18 -7.61
N ALA A 35 8.39 3.64 -6.55
CA ALA A 35 9.83 3.69 -6.33
C ALA A 35 10.61 2.89 -7.39
N GLU A 36 10.07 1.74 -7.81
CA GLU A 36 10.67 0.88 -8.83
C GLU A 36 10.90 1.61 -10.16
N LEU A 37 10.00 2.53 -10.55
CA LEU A 37 10.14 3.33 -11.77
C LEU A 37 11.41 4.20 -11.81
N VAL A 38 11.95 4.60 -10.65
CA VAL A 38 13.16 5.43 -10.56
C VAL A 38 14.38 4.64 -10.09
N ILE A 39 14.18 3.50 -9.42
CA ILE A 39 15.24 2.58 -9.02
C ILE A 39 15.74 1.79 -10.24
N GLY A 40 14.84 1.41 -11.14
CA GLY A 40 15.17 0.55 -12.27
C GLY A 40 15.11 -0.94 -11.91
N GLN A 41 15.26 -1.80 -12.92
CA GLN A 41 15.09 -3.25 -12.79
C GLN A 41 16.32 -4.06 -13.26
N ALA A 42 17.42 -3.40 -13.60
CA ALA A 42 18.60 -4.00 -14.20
C ALA A 42 19.91 -3.38 -13.64
N ASP A 43 20.71 -2.76 -14.51
CA ASP A 43 22.05 -2.26 -14.22
C ASP A 43 22.10 -0.78 -13.84
N GLU A 44 20.95 -0.15 -13.57
CA GLU A 44 20.84 1.28 -13.26
C GLU A 44 21.62 1.66 -11.98
N GLY A 45 21.80 0.70 -11.06
CA GLY A 45 22.64 0.89 -9.88
C GLY A 45 22.07 1.86 -8.83
N ILE A 46 20.75 2.07 -8.81
CA ILE A 46 20.06 2.98 -7.89
C ILE A 46 19.40 2.17 -6.76
N PRO A 47 19.97 2.09 -5.54
CA PRO A 47 19.49 1.14 -4.52
C PRO A 47 18.29 1.63 -3.71
N ALA A 48 17.88 2.90 -3.84
CA ALA A 48 16.82 3.48 -3.01
C ALA A 48 16.15 4.68 -3.67
N ALA A 49 14.88 4.90 -3.31
CA ALA A 49 14.12 6.09 -3.67
C ALA A 49 13.52 6.74 -2.42
N ILE A 50 13.35 8.07 -2.45
CA ILE A 50 12.71 8.84 -1.38
C ILE A 50 11.39 9.40 -1.90
N ILE A 51 10.28 8.96 -1.31
CA ILE A 51 8.95 9.51 -1.58
C ILE A 51 8.65 10.61 -0.56
N ARG A 52 8.30 11.82 -1.03
CA ARG A 52 7.96 12.98 -0.20
C ARG A 52 6.59 13.51 -0.58
N GLY A 53 5.89 14.10 0.41
CA GLY A 53 4.57 14.73 0.20
C GLY A 53 3.37 13.78 0.20
N TYR A 54 3.60 12.47 0.32
CA TYR A 54 2.51 11.51 0.47
C TYR A 54 2.02 11.46 1.92
N GLU A 55 0.73 11.69 2.13
CA GLU A 55 0.10 11.54 3.45
C GLU A 55 -0.24 10.07 3.70
N TYR A 56 0.32 9.51 4.78
CA TYR A 56 0.11 8.12 5.16
C TYR A 56 -0.22 7.95 6.64
N ALA A 57 -1.00 6.92 6.96
CA ALA A 57 -1.28 6.55 8.33
C ALA A 57 -0.02 5.95 8.97
N LYS A 58 0.50 6.61 10.01
CA LYS A 58 1.64 6.11 10.78
C LYS A 58 1.22 4.91 11.61
N SER A 59 2.07 3.89 11.66
CA SER A 59 1.82 2.72 12.51
C SER A 59 3.13 2.09 12.97
N ASN A 60 3.27 1.94 14.29
CA ASN A 60 4.39 1.25 14.93
C ASN A 60 4.21 -0.28 14.88
N ARG A 61 3.04 -0.76 14.45
CA ARG A 61 2.67 -2.18 14.37
C ARG A 61 2.46 -2.68 12.94
N GLY A 62 2.59 -1.80 11.94
CA GLY A 62 2.42 -2.17 10.54
C GLY A 62 3.40 -3.26 10.10
N SER A 63 2.89 -4.28 9.42
CA SER A 63 3.63 -5.48 9.02
C SER A 63 3.32 -5.92 7.60
N ALA A 64 4.34 -6.33 6.84
CA ALA A 64 4.17 -6.90 5.50
C ALA A 64 3.26 -8.14 5.50
N ARG A 65 3.16 -8.86 6.62
CA ARG A 65 2.24 -10.01 6.77
C ARG A 65 0.77 -9.63 6.59
N GLU A 66 0.41 -8.35 6.78
CA GLU A 66 -0.96 -7.88 6.60
C GLU A 66 -1.38 -7.82 5.12
N LEU A 67 -0.40 -7.72 4.20
CA LEU A 67 -0.62 -7.74 2.74
C LEU A 67 -0.84 -9.15 2.22
N VAL A 68 -0.27 -10.15 2.90
CA VAL A 68 -0.40 -11.56 2.52
C VAL A 68 -1.81 -12.04 2.81
N ARG A 69 -2.50 -12.55 1.78
CA ARG A 69 -3.81 -13.16 1.93
C ARG A 69 -3.68 -14.51 2.60
N ALA A 70 -4.51 -14.75 3.61
CA ALA A 70 -4.55 -16.04 4.30
C ALA A 70 -4.92 -17.16 3.30
N GLN A 71 -4.28 -18.32 3.44
CA GLN A 71 -4.36 -19.41 2.46
C GLN A 71 -5.81 -19.87 2.24
N GLU A 72 -6.58 -19.99 3.31
CA GLU A 72 -7.99 -20.37 3.28
C GLU A 72 -8.90 -19.35 2.58
N LYS A 73 -8.41 -18.13 2.37
CA LYS A 73 -9.10 -17.07 1.65
C LYS A 73 -8.54 -16.89 0.25
N SER A 74 -7.44 -17.55 -0.12
CA SER A 74 -6.86 -17.48 -1.46
C SER A 74 -7.65 -18.40 -2.40
N LEU A 75 -8.22 -17.83 -3.46
CA LEU A 75 -8.95 -18.60 -4.49
C LEU A 75 -8.02 -19.10 -5.61
N PHE A 76 -6.75 -18.70 -5.56
CA PHE A 76 -5.68 -19.01 -6.51
C PHE A 76 -4.39 -19.29 -5.74
#